data_AF-E6LM00-F1
#
_entry.id   AF-E6LM00-F1
#
_cell.length_a   1.000
_cell.length_b   1.000
_cell.length_c   1.000
_cell.angle_alpha   90.00
_cell.angle_beta   90.00
_cell.angle_gamma   90.00
#
_symmetry.space_group_name_H-M   'P 1'
#
loop_
_entity.id
_entity.type
_entity.pdbx_description
1 polymer ?
#
loop_
_entity_poly.entity_id
_entity_poly.type
_entity_poly.pdbx_seq_one_letter_code
_entity_poly.pdbx_strand_id
1 'polypeptide(L)'
;MCTIQHIIIIAVVAIATMITRFLPFIVFPANKKTPKYIKYLGKVLPAAVLGLLVVYSLKDVSVFSGNHAIPEAVCIAVTVFLHFWKRQMILSISAGTILYMVLVQSVFK
;
A
#
# COMPACT_ATOMS: atom_id res chain seq x y z
N MET A 1 23.78 13.04 -9.87
CA MET A 1 22.60 13.59 -10.58
C MET A 1 22.55 15.09 -10.33
N CYS A 2 22.37 15.90 -11.36
CA CYS A 2 22.36 17.36 -11.25
C CYS A 2 21.01 17.84 -10.66
N THR A 3 21.00 18.88 -9.82
CA THR A 3 19.78 19.40 -9.15
C THR A 3 18.68 19.77 -10.15
N ILE A 4 19.06 20.26 -11.32
CA ILE A 4 18.15 20.59 -12.43
C ILE A 4 17.42 19.35 -12.94
N GLN A 5 18.08 18.19 -13.02
CA GLN A 5 17.45 16.94 -13.48
C GLN A 5 16.37 16.48 -12.50
N HIS A 6 16.60 16.59 -11.19
CA HIS A 6 15.58 16.26 -10.19
C HIS A 6 14.34 17.14 -10.33
N ILE A 7 14.52 18.46 -10.51
CA ILE A 7 13.39 19.40 -10.68
C ILE A 7 12.57 19.04 -11.92
N ILE A 8 13.23 18.72 -13.04
CA ILE A 8 12.56 18.32 -14.27
C ILE A 8 11.79 17.01 -14.07
N ILE A 9 12.39 16.00 -13.42
CA ILE A 9 11.73 14.72 -13.14
C ILE A 9 10.48 14.93 -12.28
N ILE A 10 10.60 15.70 -11.19
CA ILE A 10 9.46 15.99 -10.31
C ILE A 10 8.35 16.70 -11.08
N ALA A 11 8.68 17.71 -11.91
CA ALA A 11 7.71 18.43 -12.71
C ALA A 11 6.98 17.51 -13.70
N VAL A 12 7.71 16.65 -14.41
CA VAL A 12 7.13 15.70 -15.37
C VAL A 12 6.22 14.69 -14.68
N VAL A 13 6.65 14.11 -13.56
CA VAL A 13 5.85 13.15 -12.78
C VAL A 13 4.60 13.83 -12.20
N ALA A 14 4.72 15.06 -11.71
CA ALA A 14 3.59 15.82 -11.19
C ALA A 14 2.54 16.09 -12.29
N ILE A 15 2.96 16.54 -13.47
CA ILE A 15 2.08 16.77 -14.61
C ILE A 15 1.42 15.46 -15.06
N ALA A 16 2.20 14.39 -15.20
CA ALA A 16 1.67 13.07 -15.58
C ALA A 16 0.64 12.55 -14.56
N THR A 17 0.89 12.74 -13.26
CA THR A 17 -0.04 12.36 -12.18
C THR A 17 -1.33 13.19 -12.23
N MET A 18 -1.21 14.51 -12.47
CA MET A 18 -2.40 15.36 -12.67
C MET A 18 -3.20 14.91 -13.88
N ILE A 19 -2.57 14.71 -15.04
CA ILE A 19 -3.25 14.27 -16.25
C ILE A 19 -3.98 12.96 -16.00
N THR A 20 -3.31 11.93 -15.48
CA THR A 20 -3.94 10.62 -15.21
C THR A 20 -5.07 10.69 -14.18
N ARG A 21 -5.00 11.60 -13.20
CA ARG A 21 -6.07 11.80 -12.22
C ARG A 21 -7.25 12.58 -12.77
N PHE A 22 -7.01 13.59 -13.64
CA PHE A 22 -8.05 14.42 -14.25
C PHE A 22 -8.70 13.77 -15.48
N LEU A 23 -7.99 12.89 -16.19
CA LEU A 23 -8.47 12.17 -17.36
C LEU A 23 -9.81 11.43 -17.13
N PRO A 24 -10.01 10.67 -16.02
CA PRO A 24 -11.31 10.06 -15.77
C PRO A 24 -12.43 11.09 -15.54
N PHE A 25 -12.13 12.29 -15.01
CA PHE A 25 -13.13 13.34 -14.82
C PHE A 25 -13.50 14.05 -16.13
N ILE A 26 -12.56 14.20 -17.06
CA ILE A 26 -12.81 14.80 -18.39
C ILE A 26 -13.56 13.82 -19.29
N VAL A 27 -13.15 12.54 -19.30
CA VAL A 27 -13.74 11.50 -20.16
C VAL A 27 -15.13 11.08 -19.66
N PHE A 28 -15.37 11.12 -18.35
CA PHE A 28 -16.66 10.76 -17.73
C PHE A 28 -17.27 11.97 -17.00
N PRO A 29 -17.87 12.92 -17.74
CA PRO A 29 -18.54 14.07 -17.11
C PRO A 29 -19.69 13.59 -16.22
N ALA A 30 -19.85 14.24 -15.06
CA ALA A 30 -20.76 13.86 -13.96
C ALA A 30 -22.25 13.70 -14.36
N ASN A 31 -22.63 14.18 -15.55
CA ASN A 31 -24.00 14.15 -16.07
C ASN A 31 -24.37 12.87 -16.84
N LYS A 32 -23.45 11.89 -16.98
CA LYS A 32 -23.73 10.57 -17.57
C LYS A 32 -23.63 9.47 -16.53
N LYS A 33 -24.55 8.49 -16.59
CA LYS A 33 -24.48 7.28 -15.76
C LYS A 33 -23.12 6.62 -15.95
N THR A 34 -22.30 6.56 -14.89
CA THR A 34 -21.01 5.88 -14.91
C THR A 34 -21.19 4.45 -15.43
N PRO A 35 -20.46 4.02 -16.48
CA PRO A 35 -20.64 2.70 -17.06
C PRO A 35 -20.38 1.60 -16.03
N LYS A 36 -21.15 0.52 -16.11
CA LYS A 36 -21.15 -0.59 -15.13
C LYS A 36 -19.74 -1.14 -14.87
N TYR A 37 -18.89 -1.19 -15.91
CA TYR A 37 -17.50 -1.62 -15.82
C TYR A 37 -16.65 -0.75 -14.91
N ILE A 38 -16.76 0.58 -14.93
CA ILE A 38 -15.97 1.48 -14.09
C ILE A 38 -16.39 1.35 -12.62
N LYS A 39 -17.70 1.23 -12.37
CA LYS A 39 -18.23 1.00 -11.03
C LYS A 39 -17.79 -0.36 -10.47
N TYR A 40 -17.74 -1.38 -11.32
CA TYR A 40 -17.22 -2.69 -10.96
C TYR A 40 -15.72 -2.62 -10.64
N LEU A 41 -14.91 -2.02 -11.53
CA LEU A 41 -13.48 -1.81 -11.31
C LEU A 41 -13.23 -1.07 -10.01
N GLY A 42 -13.90 0.06 -9.76
CA GLY A 42 -13.75 0.82 -8.52
C GLY A 42 -14.14 0.03 -7.25
N LYS A 43 -14.99 -0.99 -7.36
CA LYS A 43 -15.35 -1.87 -6.24
C LYS A 43 -14.32 -2.98 -6.00
N VAL A 44 -13.72 -3.53 -7.06
CA VAL A 44 -12.80 -4.67 -6.95
C VAL A 44 -11.32 -4.28 -6.86
N LEU A 45 -10.93 -3.15 -7.44
CA LEU A 45 -9.54 -2.67 -7.46
C LEU A 45 -8.98 -2.47 -6.04
N PRO A 46 -9.69 -1.79 -5.10
CA PRO A 46 -9.14 -1.53 -3.78
C PRO A 46 -8.81 -2.83 -3.03
N ALA A 47 -9.67 -3.83 -3.13
CA ALA A 47 -9.44 -5.14 -2.50
C ALA A 47 -8.26 -5.88 -3.15
N ALA A 48 -8.15 -5.85 -4.48
CA ALA A 48 -7.04 -6.48 -5.20
C ALA A 48 -5.69 -5.82 -4.89
N VAL A 49 -5.64 -4.49 -4.84
CA VAL A 49 -4.42 -3.74 -4.51
C VAL A 49 -3.98 -3.99 -3.07
N LEU A 50 -4.92 -4.04 -2.12
CA LEU A 50 -4.61 -4.41 -0.73
C LEU A 50 -4.02 -5.82 -0.64
N GLY A 51 -4.59 -6.80 -1.37
CA GLY A 51 -4.04 -8.16 -1.43
C GLY A 51 -2.64 -8.20 -2.04
N LEU A 52 -2.42 -7.47 -3.14
CA LEU A 52 -1.11 -7.36 -3.78
C LEU A 52 -0.07 -6.74 -2.84
N LEU A 53 -0.43 -5.68 -2.11
CA LEU A 53 0.46 -5.03 -1.13
C LEU A 53 0.90 -6.01 -0.05
N VAL A 54 -0.01 -6.84 0.47
CA VAL A 54 0.35 -7.89 1.45
C VAL A 54 1.36 -8.87 0.85
N VAL A 55 1.12 -9.37 -0.36
CA VAL A 55 2.07 -10.28 -1.04
C VAL A 55 3.42 -9.61 -1.28
N TYR A 56 3.41 -8.34 -1.71
CA TYR A 56 4.62 -7.59 -2.00
C TYR A 56 5.44 -7.30 -0.74
N SER A 57 4.79 -6.96 0.38
CA SER A 57 5.44 -6.79 1.67
C SER A 57 6.15 -8.06 2.16
N LEU A 58 5.71 -9.24 1.72
CA LEU A 58 6.37 -10.52 2.02
C LEU A 58 7.48 -10.89 1.02
N LYS A 59 7.50 -10.27 -0.16
CA LYS A 59 8.45 -10.59 -1.24
C LYS A 59 9.87 -10.10 -0.94
N ASP A 60 10.01 -8.92 -0.34
CA ASP A 60 11.32 -8.33 -0.04
C ASP A 60 11.87 -8.78 1.33
N VAL A 61 11.16 -9.67 2.02
CA VAL A 61 11.64 -10.34 3.22
C VAL A 61 12.71 -11.35 2.82
N SER A 62 13.95 -11.07 3.21
CA SER A 62 15.07 -11.99 3.06
C SER A 62 14.98 -13.13 4.09
N VAL A 63 14.11 -14.10 3.82
CA VAL A 63 13.87 -15.29 4.65
C VAL A 63 15.13 -16.11 4.96
N PHE A 64 16.23 -15.85 4.24
CA PHE A 64 17.43 -16.70 4.22
C PHE A 64 18.75 -16.02 4.65
N SER A 65 18.75 -14.74 5.05
CA SER A 65 20.03 -14.00 5.24
C SER A 65 20.27 -13.37 6.62
N GLY A 66 19.42 -13.64 7.61
CA GLY A 66 19.68 -13.19 8.98
C GLY A 66 18.49 -13.46 9.89
N ASN A 67 18.71 -13.38 11.19
CA ASN A 67 17.79 -13.70 12.30
C ASN A 67 16.40 -13.00 12.27
N HIS A 68 16.05 -12.29 11.19
CA HIS A 68 14.82 -11.50 10.94
C HIS A 68 13.57 -12.30 10.55
N ALA A 69 13.71 -13.58 10.12
CA ALA A 69 12.57 -14.36 9.63
C ALA A 69 11.53 -14.72 10.72
N ILE A 70 11.97 -14.94 11.96
CA ILE A 70 11.12 -15.32 13.10
C ILE A 70 10.21 -14.16 13.56
N PRO A 71 10.72 -12.93 13.77
CA PRO A 71 9.90 -11.80 14.20
C PRO A 71 8.85 -11.36 13.18
N GLU A 72 9.14 -11.42 11.89
CA GLU A 72 8.15 -11.07 10.87
C GLU A 72 6.99 -12.07 10.82
N ALA A 73 7.26 -13.37 10.96
CA ALA A 73 6.21 -14.38 11.06
C ALA A 73 5.30 -14.15 12.27
N VAL A 74 5.85 -13.75 13.41
CA VAL A 74 5.08 -13.40 14.62
C VAL A 74 4.28 -12.11 14.41
N CYS A 75 4.87 -11.07 13.80
CA CYS A 75 4.16 -9.83 13.47
C CYS A 75 2.99 -10.07 12.51
N ILE A 76 3.16 -10.92 11.50
CA ILE A 76 2.10 -11.29 10.56
C ILE A 76 1.01 -12.07 11.31
N ALA A 77 1.37 -13.07 12.12
CA ALA A 77 0.41 -13.85 12.89
C ALA A 77 -0.41 -12.97 13.86
N VAL A 78 0.24 -12.06 14.58
CA VAL A 78 -0.43 -11.12 15.50
C VAL A 78 -1.30 -10.11 14.72
N THR A 79 -0.83 -9.60 13.59
CA THR A 79 -1.61 -8.67 12.75
C THR A 79 -2.85 -9.36 12.18
N VAL A 80 -2.72 -10.61 11.71
CA VAL A 80 -3.85 -11.42 11.21
C VAL A 80 -4.85 -11.69 12.33
N PHE A 81 -4.37 -12.07 13.52
CA PHE A 81 -5.22 -12.33 14.69
C PHE A 81 -5.98 -11.07 15.13
N LEU A 82 -5.28 -9.93 15.20
CA LEU A 82 -5.88 -8.64 15.56
C LEU A 82 -6.86 -8.14 14.50
N HIS A 83 -6.57 -8.35 13.22
CA HIS A 83 -7.45 -7.98 12.11
C HIS A 83 -8.76 -8.76 12.15
N PHE A 84 -8.69 -10.06 12.45
CA PHE A 84 -9.85 -10.93 12.58
C PHE A 84 -10.77 -10.50 13.73
N TRP A 85 -10.18 -10.02 14.83
CA TRP A 85 -10.95 -9.62 16.01
C TRP A 85 -11.56 -8.22 15.89
N LYS A 86 -10.88 -7.26 15.26
CA LYS A 86 -11.30 -5.85 15.29
C LYS A 86 -11.97 -5.30 14.03
N ARG A 87 -11.91 -5.93 12.84
CA ARG A 87 -12.60 -5.47 11.60
C ARG A 87 -12.44 -3.97 11.23
N GLN A 88 -11.54 -3.24 11.87
CA GLN A 88 -11.31 -1.79 11.70
C GLN A 88 -9.96 -1.58 11.01
N MET A 89 -9.99 -1.04 9.79
CA MET A 89 -8.82 -0.90 8.91
C MET A 89 -7.71 -0.03 9.54
N ILE A 90 -8.08 1.10 10.16
CA ILE A 90 -7.12 2.03 10.80
C ILE A 90 -6.38 1.35 11.95
N LEU A 91 -7.11 0.60 12.78
CA LEU A 91 -6.56 -0.10 13.95
C LEU A 91 -5.55 -1.18 13.53
N SER A 92 -5.82 -1.87 12.41
CA SER A 92 -4.93 -2.91 11.90
C SER A 92 -3.63 -2.34 11.31
N ILE A 93 -3.69 -1.19 10.64
CA ILE A 93 -2.51 -0.51 10.09
C ILE A 93 -1.64 0.00 11.23
N SER A 94 -2.20 0.78 12.16
CA SER A 94 -1.45 1.34 13.28
C SER A 94 -0.86 0.27 14.19
N ALA A 95 -1.62 -0.79 14.50
CA ALA A 95 -1.11 -1.88 15.33
C ALA A 95 0.02 -2.65 14.64
N GLY A 96 -0.10 -2.95 13.35
CA GLY A 96 0.96 -3.62 12.58
C GLY A 96 2.24 -2.79 12.51
N THR A 97 2.14 -1.48 12.29
CA THR A 97 3.30 -0.57 12.26
C THR A 97 3.97 -0.46 13.63
N ILE A 98 3.21 -0.30 14.71
CA ILE A 98 3.76 -0.18 16.07
C ILE A 98 4.45 -1.48 16.49
N LEU A 99 3.80 -2.64 16.26
CA LEU A 99 4.38 -3.95 16.55
C LEU A 99 5.69 -4.16 15.80
N TYR A 100 5.71 -3.85 14.49
CA TYR A 100 6.93 -3.97 13.68
C TYR A 100 8.07 -3.10 14.22
N MET A 101 7.79 -1.82 14.53
CA MET A 101 8.80 -0.91 15.08
C MET A 101 9.34 -1.38 16.45
N VAL A 102 8.47 -1.88 17.33
CA VAL A 102 8.87 -2.38 18.65
C VAL A 102 9.70 -3.66 18.52
N LEU A 103 9.33 -4.58 17.64
CA LEU A 103 10.08 -5.82 17.41
C LEU A 103 11.46 -5.52 16.81
N VAL A 104 11.55 -4.65 15.80
CA VAL A 104 12.83 -4.26 15.19
C VAL A 104 13.74 -3.59 16.22
N GLN A 105 13.23 -2.68 17.04
CA GLN A 105 14.06 -1.98 18.03
C GLN A 105 14.42 -2.81 19.27
N SER A 106 13.57 -3.74 19.71
CA SER A 106 13.82 -4.53 20.92
C SER A 106 14.59 -5.83 20.67
N VAL A 107 14.49 -6.41 19.46
CA VAL A 107 15.08 -7.72 19.15
C VAL A 107 16.34 -7.61 18.28
N PHE A 108 16.54 -6.52 17.51
CA PHE A 108 17.69 -6.33 16.60
C PHE A 108 18.56 -5.10 16.91
N LYS A 109 18.88 -4.89 18.18
CA LYS A 109 20.05 -4.05 18.50
C LYS A 109 21.33 -4.85 18.40
#